data_AF-A0A961GGI7-F1
#
_entry.id   AF-A0A961GGI7-F1
#
_cell.length_a   1.000
_cell.length_b   1.000
_cell.length_c   1.000
_cell.angle_alpha   90.00
_cell.angle_beta   90.00
_cell.angle_gamma   90.00
#
_symmetry.space_group_name_H-M   'P 1'
#
loop_
_entity.id
_entity.type
_entity.pdbx_description
1 polymer ?
#
loop_
_entity_poly.entity_id
_entity_poly.type
_entity_poly.pdbx_seq_one_letter_code
_entity_poly.pdbx_strand_id
1 'polypeptide(L)'
;NTTRVQQELDYARSEPASPRRDQTITAIESQLASAARIDSTTRDTYEQLRLLDARIDEMVARSVELSVSQTAGEDLSGLGEEAEAIVSDMESLRVALEETQ
;
A
#
# COMPACT_ATOMS: atom_id res chain seq x y z
N ASN A 1 10.18 -7.94 -14.36
CA ASN A 1 10.06 -7.16 -15.62
C ASN A 1 11.03 -5.98 -15.65
N THR A 2 11.26 -5.28 -14.52
CA THR A 2 12.20 -4.16 -14.38
C THR A 2 13.64 -4.46 -14.83
N THR A 3 14.14 -5.68 -14.63
CA THR A 3 15.45 -6.14 -15.13
C THR A 3 15.60 -6.01 -16.65
N ARG A 4 14.54 -6.30 -17.42
CA ARG A 4 14.54 -6.17 -18.88
C ARG A 4 14.58 -4.70 -19.30
N VAL A 5 13.82 -3.85 -18.62
CA VAL A 5 13.78 -2.40 -18.86
C VAL A 5 15.13 -1.75 -18.49
N GLN A 6 15.79 -2.26 -17.44
CA GLN A 6 17.15 -1.83 -17.09
C GLN A 6 18.17 -2.21 -18.17
N GLN A 7 18.09 -3.43 -18.71
CA GLN A 7 18.92 -3.85 -19.84
C GLN A 7 18.66 -3.00 -21.09
N GLU A 8 17.42 -2.61 -21.34
CA GLU A 8 17.04 -1.71 -22.43
C GLU A 8 17.61 -0.29 -22.24
N LEU A 9 17.62 0.22 -21.01
CA LEU A 9 18.28 1.48 -20.65
C LEU A 9 19.79 1.42 -20.88
N ASP A 10 20.43 0.34 -20.43
CA ASP A 10 21.87 0.14 -20.58
C ASP A 10 22.25 0.01 -22.07
N TYR A 11 21.42 -0.68 -22.85
CA TYR A 11 21.56 -0.76 -24.31
C TYR A 11 21.42 0.62 -24.96
N ALA A 12 20.36 1.38 -24.65
CA ALA A 12 20.15 2.72 -25.21
C ALA A 12 21.29 3.68 -24.86
N ARG A 13 21.90 3.57 -23.68
CA ARG A 13 23.07 4.35 -23.27
C ARG A 13 24.34 3.98 -24.02
N SER A 14 24.45 2.74 -24.51
CA SER A 14 25.57 2.27 -25.31
C SER A 14 25.51 2.72 -26.77
N GLU A 15 24.34 3.13 -27.26
CA GLU A 15 24.17 3.61 -28.63
C GLU A 15 24.79 5.01 -28.85
N PRO A 16 25.25 5.30 -30.08
CA PRO A 16 25.77 6.61 -30.44
C PRO A 16 24.81 7.74 -30.08
N ALA A 17 25.36 8.86 -29.60
CA ALA A 17 24.57 10.00 -29.19
C ALA A 17 23.70 10.55 -30.33
N SER A 18 22.40 10.64 -30.06
CA SER A 18 21.43 11.27 -30.96
C SER A 18 20.25 11.81 -30.15
N PRO A 19 19.53 12.83 -30.65
CA PRO A 19 18.36 13.36 -29.96
C PRO A 19 17.27 12.31 -29.70
N ARG A 20 17.12 11.33 -30.60
CA ARG A 20 16.15 10.24 -30.42
C ARG A 20 16.57 9.30 -29.30
N ARG A 21 17.87 8.95 -29.22
CA ARG A 21 18.43 8.16 -28.13
C ARG A 21 18.13 8.81 -26.77
N ASP A 22 18.32 10.12 -26.65
CA ASP A 22 18.10 10.85 -25.39
C ASP A 22 16.63 10.86 -24.98
N GLN A 23 15.72 11.01 -25.95
CA GLN A 23 14.28 10.89 -25.72
C GLN A 23 13.89 9.47 -25.27
N THR A 24 14.46 8.44 -25.89
CA THR A 24 14.26 7.03 -25.50
C THR A 24 14.75 6.77 -24.08
N ILE A 25 15.96 7.24 -23.73
CA ILE A 25 16.50 7.13 -22.37
C ILE A 25 15.56 7.78 -21.36
N THR A 26 15.09 9.00 -21.65
CA THR A 26 14.17 9.74 -20.76
C THR A 26 12.86 8.99 -20.55
N ALA A 27 12.30 8.42 -21.61
CA ALA A 27 11.07 7.62 -21.54
C ALA A 27 11.25 6.34 -20.71
N ILE A 28 12.37 5.63 -20.90
CA ILE A 28 12.69 4.41 -20.14
C ILE A 28 12.93 4.75 -18.65
N GLU A 29 13.64 5.82 -18.34
CA GLU A 29 13.87 6.28 -16.96
C GLU A 29 12.55 6.66 -16.28
N SER A 30 11.65 7.33 -16.99
CA SER A 30 10.29 7.62 -16.49
C SER A 30 9.48 6.36 -16.22
N GLN A 31 9.60 5.34 -17.09
CA GLN A 31 8.97 4.04 -16.88
C GLN A 31 9.50 3.33 -15.62
N LEU A 32 10.81 3.33 -15.42
CA LEU A 32 11.44 2.75 -14.22
C LEU A 32 11.03 3.48 -12.96
N ALA A 33 11.01 4.82 -12.99
CA ALA A 33 10.54 5.63 -11.86
C ALA A 33 9.08 5.34 -11.51
N SER A 34 8.23 5.16 -12.53
CA SER A 34 6.82 4.83 -12.35
C SER A 34 6.64 3.43 -11.76
N ALA A 35 7.40 2.45 -12.25
CA ALA A 35 7.40 1.10 -11.68
C ALA A 35 7.84 1.09 -10.21
N ALA A 36 8.86 1.87 -9.85
CA ALA A 36 9.31 2.00 -8.46
C ALA A 36 8.25 2.62 -7.55
N ARG A 37 7.51 3.64 -8.01
CA ARG A 37 6.39 4.21 -7.26
C ARG A 37 5.28 3.18 -7.02
N ILE A 38 4.90 2.44 -8.06
CA ILE A 38 3.86 1.38 -7.95
C ILE A 38 4.29 0.29 -6.95
N ASP A 39 5.56 -0.13 -6.99
CA ASP A 39 6.09 -1.13 -6.07
C ASP A 39 6.03 -0.65 -4.61
N SER A 40 6.43 0.61 -4.37
CA SER A 40 6.32 1.25 -3.05
C SER A 40 4.87 1.29 -2.57
N THR A 41 3.95 1.82 -3.38
CA THR A 41 2.52 1.91 -2.99
C THR A 41 1.91 0.54 -2.75
N THR A 42 2.27 -0.47 -3.57
CA THR A 42 1.80 -1.85 -3.38
C THR A 42 2.29 -2.41 -2.04
N ARG A 43 3.56 -2.17 -1.71
CA ARG A 43 4.15 -2.61 -0.45
C ARG A 43 3.46 -1.94 0.74
N ASP A 44 3.30 -0.62 0.69
CA ASP A 44 2.69 0.15 1.77
C ASP A 44 1.22 -0.28 1.99
N THR A 45 0.49 -0.49 0.89
CA THR A 45 -0.88 -1.03 0.92
C THR A 45 -0.93 -2.41 1.58
N TYR A 46 0.00 -3.30 1.24
CA TYR A 46 0.06 -4.64 1.83
C TYR A 46 0.35 -4.58 3.33
N GLU A 47 1.28 -3.74 3.76
CA GLU A 47 1.61 -3.55 5.17
C GLU A 47 0.42 -2.97 5.96
N GLN A 48 -0.32 -2.02 5.38
CA GLN A 48 -1.54 -1.46 5.98
C GLN A 48 -2.67 -2.48 6.08
N LEU A 49 -2.93 -3.26 5.02
CA LEU A 49 -3.94 -4.33 5.04
C LEU A 49 -3.62 -5.39 6.10
N ARG A 50 -2.35 -5.74 6.27
CA ARG A 50 -1.91 -6.68 7.30
C ARG A 50 -2.11 -6.13 8.71
N LEU A 51 -1.87 -4.84 8.92
CA LEU A 51 -2.15 -4.19 10.20
C LEU A 51 -3.65 -4.15 10.48
N LEU A 52 -4.46 -3.84 9.47
CA LEU A 52 -5.91 -3.81 9.57
C LEU A 52 -6.47 -5.17 9.97
N ASP A 53 -6.02 -6.24 9.32
CA ASP A 53 -6.37 -7.64 9.62
C ASP A 53 -6.09 -7.98 11.09
N ALA A 54 -4.89 -7.68 11.57
CA ALA A 54 -4.52 -7.92 12.96
C ALA A 54 -5.38 -7.14 13.97
N ARG A 55 -5.81 -5.93 13.64
CA ARG A 55 -6.71 -5.13 14.49
C ARG A 55 -8.13 -5.68 14.50
N ILE A 56 -8.62 -6.18 13.37
CA ILE A 56 -9.92 -6.86 13.29
C ILE A 56 -9.88 -8.13 14.16
N ASP A 57 -8.82 -8.93 14.07
CA ASP A 57 -8.63 -10.13 14.89
C ASP A 57 -8.64 -9.83 16.40
N GLU A 58 -7.92 -8.79 16.82
CA GLU A 58 -7.91 -8.32 18.22
C GLU A 58 -9.30 -7.86 18.68
N MET A 59 -10.01 -7.08 17.86
CA MET A 59 -11.37 -6.64 18.19
C MET A 59 -12.33 -7.83 18.35
N VAL A 60 -12.21 -8.85 17.51
CA VAL A 60 -12.99 -10.08 17.62
C VAL A 60 -12.65 -10.82 18.91
N ALA A 61 -11.36 -10.98 19.24
CA ALA A 61 -10.92 -11.62 20.48
C ALA A 61 -11.48 -10.89 21.71
N ARG A 62 -11.34 -9.56 21.77
CA ARG A 62 -11.88 -8.73 22.86
C ARG A 62 -13.41 -8.81 22.96
N SER A 63 -14.11 -8.85 21.84
CA SER A 63 -15.57 -9.02 21.81
C SER A 63 -16.00 -10.36 22.42
N VAL A 64 -15.24 -11.43 22.15
CA VAL A 64 -15.46 -12.74 22.78
C VAL A 64 -15.15 -12.69 24.27
N GLU A 65 -14.04 -12.07 24.68
CA GLU A 65 -13.69 -11.90 26.10
C GLU A 65 -14.78 -11.16 26.87
N LEU A 66 -15.31 -10.07 26.33
CA LEU A 66 -16.43 -9.31 26.91
C LEU A 66 -17.72 -10.13 26.99
N SER A 67 -17.99 -10.96 25.98
CA SER A 67 -19.16 -11.84 25.95
C SER A 67 -19.08 -12.94 27.03
N VAL A 68 -17.86 -13.39 27.36
CA VAL A 68 -17.60 -14.37 28.42
C VAL A 68 -17.53 -13.70 29.80
N SER A 69 -16.98 -12.49 29.90
CA SER A 69 -16.69 -11.84 31.17
C SER A 69 -17.95 -11.38 31.91
N GLN A 70 -19.06 -11.07 31.20
CA GLN A 70 -20.42 -10.76 31.68
C GLN A 70 -20.54 -10.33 33.15
N THR A 71 -19.66 -9.42 33.58
CA THR A 71 -19.72 -8.72 34.85
C THR A 71 -20.20 -7.33 34.48
N ALA A 72 -21.44 -7.07 34.85
CA ALA A 72 -22.20 -5.89 34.50
C ALA A 72 -21.40 -4.59 34.72
N GLY A 73 -21.01 -3.92 33.63
CA GLY A 73 -20.55 -2.53 33.67
C GLY A 73 -19.33 -2.17 32.83
N GLU A 74 -18.59 -3.13 32.26
CA GLU A 74 -17.45 -2.78 31.38
C GLU A 74 -17.91 -2.37 29.98
N ASP A 75 -17.31 -1.28 29.51
CA ASP A 75 -17.86 -0.37 28.53
C ASP A 75 -17.65 -0.88 27.09
N LEU A 76 -18.74 -1.28 26.44
CA LEU A 76 -18.78 -1.64 25.02
C LEU A 76 -18.45 -0.45 24.10
N SER A 77 -18.38 0.78 24.64
CA SER A 77 -18.04 2.00 23.88
C SER A 77 -16.70 1.89 23.15
N GLY A 78 -15.69 1.27 23.77
CA GLY A 78 -14.34 1.15 23.19
C GLY A 78 -14.29 0.28 21.93
N LEU A 79 -15.18 -0.72 21.80
CA LEU A 79 -15.27 -1.54 20.59
C LEU A 79 -15.85 -0.74 19.41
N GLY A 80 -16.78 0.18 19.69
CA GLY A 80 -17.36 1.06 18.67
C GLY A 80 -16.33 2.04 18.12
N GLU A 81 -15.52 2.64 19.00
CA GLU A 81 -14.43 3.55 18.61
C GLU A 81 -13.34 2.83 17.80
N GLU A 82 -12.96 1.61 18.20
CA GLU A 82 -11.98 0.79 17.44
C GLU A 82 -12.53 0.42 16.04
N ALA A 83 -13.81 0.09 15.93
CA ALA A 83 -14.47 -0.19 14.64
C ALA A 83 -14.47 1.03 13.71
N GLU A 84 -14.81 2.21 14.25
CA GLU A 84 -14.81 3.47 13.50
C GLU A 84 -13.40 3.84 13.02
N ALA A 85 -12.38 3.64 13.86
CA ALA A 85 -10.99 3.85 13.49
C ALA A 85 -10.56 2.90 12.36
N ILE A 86 -10.95 1.63 12.39
CA ILE A 86 -10.69 0.65 11.32
C ILE A 86 -11.32 1.10 10.00
N VAL A 87 -12.58 1.54 10.03
CA VAL A 87 -13.28 2.02 8.82
C VAL A 87 -12.62 3.27 8.26
N SER A 88 -12.20 4.20 9.13
CA SER A 88 -11.45 5.40 8.74
C SER A 88 -10.12 5.06 8.05
N ASP A 89 -9.41 4.04 8.53
CA ASP A 89 -8.15 3.61 7.93
C ASP A 89 -8.37 2.90 6.59
N MET A 90 -9.44 2.11 6.47
CA MET A 90 -9.85 1.52 5.17
C MET A 90 -10.17 2.59 4.14
N GLU A 91 -10.85 3.65 4.55
CA GLU A 91 -11.18 4.78 3.67
C GLU A 91 -9.92 5.56 3.27
N SER A 92 -9.01 5.79 4.21
CA SER A 92 -7.72 6.43 3.92
C SER A 92 -6.90 5.60 2.93
N LEU A 93 -6.89 4.28 3.07
CA LEU A 93 -6.24 3.37 2.13
C LEU A 93 -6.91 3.40 0.75
N ARG A 94 -8.25 3.44 0.70
CA ARG A 94 -9.01 3.57 -0.56
C ARG A 94 -8.63 4.83 -1.32
N VAL A 95 -8.58 5.98 -0.63
CA VAL A 95 -8.19 7.27 -1.22
C VAL A 95 -6.75 7.23 -1.73
N ALA A 96 -5.82 6.72 -0.94
CA ALA A 96 -4.42 6.62 -1.34
C ALA A 96 -4.23 5.78 -2.62
N LEU A 97 -5.02 4.71 -2.79
CA LEU A 97 -5.00 3.90 -4.02
C LEU A 97 -5.56 4.65 -5.23
N GLU A 98 -6.58 5.48 -5.05
CA GLU A 98 -7.16 6.30 -6.12
C GLU A 98 -6.20 7.38 -6.61
N GLU A 99 -5.39 7.97 -5.72
CA GLU A 99 -4.40 8.99 -6.09
C GLU A 99 -3.22 8.45 -6.91
N THR A 100 -3.06 7.13 -7.00
CA THR A 100 -2.00 6.50 -7.80
C THR A 100 -2.38 6.15 -9.24
N GLN A 101 -3.64 6.39 -9.64
CA GLN A 101 -4.16 6.18 -11.00
C GLN A 101 -4.12 7.47 -11.84
#